data_AF-A0A2D1SYH3-F1
#
_entry.id   AF-A0A2D1SYH3-F1
#
_cell.length_a   1.000
_cell.length_b   1.000
_cell.length_c   1.000
_cell.angle_alpha   90.00
_cell.angle_beta   90.00
_cell.angle_gamma   90.00
#
_symmetry.space_group_name_H-M   'P 1'
#
loop_
_entity.id
_entity.type
_entity.pdbx_description
1 polymer ?
#
loop_
_entity_poly.entity_id
_entity_poly.type
_entity_poly.pdbx_seq_one_letter_code
_entity_poly.pdbx_strand_id
1 'polypeptide(L)'
;MKMCPSQIVNFMHEYLDGDISREHEQELKYHLQACQDCQQHMHELSDTIAFIKSAAHITAPPSFEDQVIKRLPKRKNSVGIKRWFRQHPVLVAAAVFCLFMSATLLGSFPDDDQFSVTKQPNLVVNGQTVIVPAGEVVKGDIVVKNGDIVIEGEVDGDVTVINGNYMASTAVVTGQVKEIDEAFGWLWYKIKKGFDDFTNLFE
;
A
#
# COMPACT_ATOMS: atom_id res chain seq x y z
N MET A 1 -10.03 58.09 60.55
CA MET A 1 -9.77 57.41 59.27
C MET A 1 -8.66 56.40 59.51
N LYS A 2 -8.99 55.12 59.70
CA LYS A 2 -7.96 54.08 59.72
C LYS A 2 -7.58 53.84 58.26
N MET A 3 -6.36 54.18 57.89
CA MET A 3 -5.87 53.88 56.54
C MET A 3 -5.85 52.36 56.39
N CYS A 4 -6.69 51.82 55.49
CA CYS A 4 -6.63 50.40 55.15
C CYS A 4 -5.23 50.10 54.56
N PRO A 5 -4.52 49.06 55.05
CA PRO A 5 -3.23 48.67 54.48
C PRO A 5 -3.38 48.31 53.01
N SER A 6 -2.46 48.77 52.15
CA SER A 6 -2.47 48.45 50.71
C SER A 6 -2.46 46.94 50.44
N GLN A 7 -1.85 46.16 51.34
CA GLN A 7 -1.80 44.70 51.26
C GLN A 7 -3.20 44.05 51.33
N ILE A 8 -4.12 44.59 52.14
CA ILE A 8 -5.49 44.07 52.25
C ILE A 8 -6.26 44.29 50.95
N VAL A 9 -6.05 45.42 50.29
CA VAL A 9 -6.67 45.71 48.98
C VAL A 9 -6.15 44.74 47.92
N ASN A 10 -4.85 44.43 47.93
CA ASN A 10 -4.30 43.40 47.03
C ASN A 10 -4.93 42.03 47.28
N PHE A 11 -5.10 41.63 48.54
CA PHE A 11 -5.77 40.37 48.87
C PHE A 11 -7.24 40.35 48.42
N MET A 12 -7.96 41.46 48.44
CA MET A 12 -9.32 41.54 47.87
C MET A 12 -9.30 41.20 46.38
N HIS A 13 -8.35 41.74 45.62
CA HIS A 13 -8.22 41.44 44.18
C HIS A 13 -7.83 39.99 43.93
N GLU A 14 -6.80 39.47 44.61
CA GLU A 14 -6.40 38.06 44.52
C GLU A 14 -7.57 37.11 44.83
N TYR A 15 -8.40 37.46 45.82
CA TYR A 15 -9.58 36.69 46.18
C TYR A 15 -10.64 36.70 45.07
N LEU A 16 -10.91 37.86 44.47
CA LEU A 16 -11.91 38.01 43.41
C LEU A 16 -11.47 37.37 42.08
N ASP A 17 -10.16 37.33 41.82
CA ASP A 17 -9.56 36.68 40.65
C ASP A 17 -9.48 35.15 40.82
N GLY A 18 -9.51 34.66 42.06
CA GLY A 18 -9.43 33.23 42.39
C GLY A 18 -8.00 32.70 42.60
N ASP A 19 -7.02 33.59 42.73
CA ASP A 19 -5.59 33.28 42.81
C ASP A 19 -4.99 33.47 44.22
N ILE A 20 -5.82 33.75 45.24
CA ILE A 20 -5.38 33.99 46.62
C ILE A 20 -4.82 32.74 47.32
N SER A 21 -3.76 32.92 48.11
CA SER A 21 -3.22 31.86 48.97
C SER A 21 -4.11 31.62 50.20
N ARG A 22 -4.02 30.42 50.80
CA ARG A 22 -4.77 30.08 52.03
C ARG A 22 -4.45 31.00 53.21
N GLU A 23 -3.20 31.43 53.33
CA GLU A 23 -2.72 32.31 54.41
C GLU A 23 -3.30 33.72 54.24
N HIS A 24 -3.21 34.27 53.02
CA HIS A 24 -3.75 35.59 52.70
C HIS A 24 -5.28 35.63 52.82
N GLU A 25 -5.98 34.55 52.44
CA GLU A 25 -7.44 34.46 52.58
C GLU A 25 -7.89 34.55 54.04
N GLN A 26 -7.15 33.91 54.97
CA GLN A 26 -7.45 33.98 56.40
C GLN A 26 -7.20 35.39 56.95
N GLU A 27 -6.09 36.02 56.57
CA GLU A 27 -5.75 37.38 56.97
C GLU A 27 -6.78 38.40 56.46
N LEU A 28 -7.20 38.26 55.21
CA LEU A 28 -8.26 39.07 54.60
C LEU A 28 -9.57 38.92 55.38
N LYS A 29 -10.01 37.68 55.65
CA LYS A 29 -11.25 37.43 56.41
C LYS A 29 -11.21 38.03 57.81
N TYR A 30 -10.07 37.91 58.50
CA TYR A 30 -9.87 38.50 59.81
C TYR A 30 -9.96 40.04 59.74
N HIS A 31 -9.34 40.67 58.74
CA HIS A 31 -9.39 42.11 58.57
C HIS A 31 -10.81 42.60 58.24
N LEU A 32 -11.54 41.90 57.37
CA LEU A 32 -12.91 42.26 56.99
C LEU A 32 -13.89 42.21 58.16
N GLN A 33 -13.65 41.35 59.17
CA GLN A 33 -14.46 41.32 60.40
C GLN A 33 -14.17 42.52 61.32
N ALA A 34 -12.95 43.07 61.26
CA ALA A 34 -12.50 44.14 62.16
C ALA A 34 -12.63 45.56 61.57
N CYS A 35 -12.80 45.68 60.25
CA CYS A 35 -12.80 46.95 59.53
C CYS A 35 -14.02 47.10 58.61
N GLN A 36 -14.98 47.93 59.02
CA GLN A 36 -16.22 48.17 58.29
C GLN A 36 -15.99 48.85 56.93
N ASP A 37 -15.03 49.79 56.84
CA ASP A 37 -14.69 50.49 55.59
C ASP A 37 -14.20 49.50 54.52
N CYS A 38 -13.28 48.60 54.90
CA CYS A 38 -12.76 47.57 54.02
C CYS A 38 -13.82 46.50 53.68
N GLN A 39 -14.76 46.19 54.59
CA GLN A 39 -15.90 45.32 54.30
C GLN A 39 -16.83 45.94 53.24
N GLN A 40 -17.14 47.23 53.36
CA GLN A 40 -17.96 47.94 52.39
C GLN A 40 -17.30 47.96 51.01
N HIS A 41 -16.00 48.24 50.94
CA HIS A 41 -15.24 48.22 49.68
C HIS A 41 -15.29 46.84 49.00
N MET A 42 -15.14 45.75 49.76
CA MET A 42 -15.26 44.39 49.23
C MET A 42 -16.67 44.09 48.69
N HIS A 43 -17.71 44.59 49.36
CA HIS A 43 -19.09 44.48 48.87
C HIS A 43 -19.29 45.25 47.56
N GLU A 44 -18.83 46.49 47.47
CA GLU A 44 -18.93 47.31 46.25
C GLU A 44 -18.22 46.66 45.05
N LEU A 45 -17.04 46.08 45.27
CA LEU A 45 -16.31 45.31 44.24
C LEU A 45 -17.09 44.06 43.81
N SER A 46 -17.60 43.29 44.78
CA SER A 46 -18.36 42.06 44.52
C SER A 46 -19.65 42.34 43.75
N ASP A 47 -20.36 43.40 44.11
CA ASP A 47 -21.59 43.84 43.45
C ASP A 47 -21.32 44.28 42.01
N THR A 48 -20.21 44.99 41.78
CA THR A 48 -19.79 45.39 40.43
C THR A 48 -19.50 44.17 39.55
N ILE A 49 -18.80 43.17 40.09
CA ILE A 49 -18.53 41.91 39.37
C ILE A 49 -19.82 41.15 39.09
N ALA A 50 -20.73 41.07 40.07
CA ALA A 50 -22.02 40.40 39.90
C ALA A 50 -22.87 41.08 38.82
N PHE A 51 -22.90 42.42 38.80
CA PHE A 51 -23.60 43.21 37.78
C PHE A 51 -23.06 42.93 36.37
N ILE A 52 -21.74 43.00 36.18
CA ILE A 52 -21.11 42.70 34.88
C ILE A 52 -21.42 41.26 34.43
N LYS A 53 -21.31 40.28 35.34
CA LYS A 53 -21.60 38.87 35.04
C LYS A 53 -23.07 38.66 34.63
N SER A 54 -24.00 39.36 35.27
CA SER A 54 -25.43 39.26 34.93
C SER A 54 -25.79 39.82 33.55
N ALA A 55 -25.04 40.82 33.08
CA ALA A 55 -25.23 41.40 31.74
C ALA A 55 -24.64 40.54 30.62
N ALA A 56 -23.72 39.61 30.93
CA ALA A 56 -22.88 38.93 29.97
C ALA A 56 -23.41 37.55 29.53
N HIS A 57 -24.69 37.43 29.17
CA HIS A 57 -25.15 36.21 28.49
C HIS A 57 -24.71 36.22 27.02
N ILE A 58 -23.41 36.04 26.77
CA ILE A 58 -22.84 35.99 25.42
C ILE A 58 -22.97 34.55 24.91
N THR A 59 -23.97 34.30 24.08
CA THR A 59 -24.05 33.05 23.32
C THR A 59 -23.18 33.14 22.08
N ALA A 60 -22.47 32.07 21.75
CA ALA A 60 -21.75 31.98 20.48
C ALA A 60 -22.75 32.13 19.31
N PRO A 61 -22.34 32.78 18.19
CA PRO A 61 -23.18 32.86 17.01
C PRO A 61 -23.47 31.47 16.46
N PRO A 62 -24.62 31.26 15.80
CA PRO A 62 -24.95 29.96 15.22
C PRO A 62 -23.85 29.53 14.24
N SER A 63 -23.49 28.25 14.25
CA SER A 63 -22.43 27.64 13.42
C SER A 63 -20.99 28.06 13.76
N PHE A 64 -20.73 28.63 14.95
CA PHE A 64 -19.37 28.92 15.40
C PHE A 64 -18.52 27.64 15.51
N GLU A 65 -19.09 26.56 16.06
CA GLU A 65 -18.34 25.30 16.23
C GLU A 65 -17.87 24.76 14.88
N ASP A 66 -18.77 24.71 13.89
CA ASP A 66 -18.45 24.21 12.55
C ASP A 66 -17.35 25.02 11.87
N GLN A 67 -17.38 26.35 12.03
CA GLN A 67 -16.37 27.24 11.46
C GLN A 67 -15.01 27.04 12.12
N VAL A 68 -14.97 26.85 13.44
CA VAL A 68 -13.74 26.56 14.18
C VAL A 68 -13.18 25.21 13.75
N ILE A 69 -14.01 24.17 13.71
CA ILE A 69 -13.60 22.80 13.32
C ILE A 69 -13.01 22.80 11.89
N LYS A 70 -13.60 23.55 10.96
CA LYS A 70 -13.08 23.67 9.58
C LYS A 70 -11.72 24.35 9.50
N ARG A 71 -11.39 25.23 10.43
CA ARG A 71 -10.11 25.95 10.47
C ARG A 71 -9.01 25.19 11.21
N LEU A 72 -9.36 24.11 11.93
CA LEU A 72 -8.37 23.28 12.59
C LEU A 72 -7.50 22.54 11.54
N PRO A 73 -6.18 22.49 11.74
CA PRO A 73 -5.30 21.74 10.85
C PRO A 73 -5.70 20.26 10.87
N LYS A 74 -6.03 19.71 9.69
CA LYS A 74 -6.34 18.28 9.55
C LYS A 74 -5.12 17.47 10.00
N ARG A 75 -5.30 16.58 10.98
CA ARG A 75 -4.25 15.61 11.34
C ARG A 75 -3.84 14.86 10.08
N LYS A 76 -2.54 14.84 9.77
CA LYS A 76 -2.01 14.03 8.67
C LYS A 76 -2.37 12.57 8.96
N ASN A 77 -3.31 12.03 8.22
CA ASN A 77 -3.63 10.59 8.23
C ASN A 77 -2.52 9.81 7.51
N SER A 78 -1.26 9.96 7.94
CA SER A 78 -0.15 9.15 7.42
C SER A 78 -0.24 7.68 7.87
N VAL A 79 -1.19 7.35 8.72
CA VAL A 79 -1.36 6.03 9.32
C VAL A 79 -2.19 5.07 8.46
N GLY A 80 -2.77 5.49 7.33
CA GLY A 80 -3.69 4.66 6.55
C GLY A 80 -3.09 3.33 6.09
N ILE A 81 -1.96 3.40 5.38
CA ILE A 81 -1.28 2.21 4.84
C ILE A 81 -0.73 1.35 6.00
N LYS A 82 -0.05 1.95 6.97
CA LYS A 82 0.51 1.25 8.14
C LYS A 82 -0.57 0.57 8.99
N ARG A 83 -1.76 1.17 9.10
CA ARG A 83 -2.91 0.63 9.83
C ARG A 83 -3.55 -0.52 9.06
N TRP A 84 -3.63 -0.44 7.73
CA TRP A 84 -4.15 -1.50 6.89
C TRP A 84 -3.31 -2.79 6.96
N PHE A 85 -1.98 -2.67 6.87
CA PHE A 85 -1.06 -3.79 7.06
C PHE A 85 -1.19 -4.42 8.47
N ARG A 86 -1.44 -3.61 9.51
CA ARG A 86 -1.70 -4.10 10.87
C ARG A 86 -3.07 -4.74 11.05
N GLN A 87 -4.07 -4.35 10.29
CA GLN A 87 -5.43 -4.87 10.38
C GLN A 87 -5.60 -6.20 9.64
N HIS A 88 -4.75 -6.48 8.64
CA HIS A 88 -4.84 -7.70 7.84
C HIS A 88 -3.52 -8.50 7.79
N PRO A 89 -2.98 -8.96 8.94
CA PRO A 89 -1.70 -9.67 8.97
C PRO A 89 -1.71 -10.98 8.16
N VAL A 90 -2.86 -11.65 8.06
CA VAL A 90 -3.02 -12.90 7.29
C VAL A 90 -2.88 -12.66 5.78
N LEU A 91 -3.48 -11.60 5.24
CA LEU A 91 -3.37 -11.28 3.81
C LEU A 91 -1.93 -10.91 3.42
N VAL A 92 -1.25 -10.18 4.30
CA VAL A 92 0.15 -9.81 4.11
C VAL A 92 1.04 -11.05 4.13
N ALA A 93 0.84 -11.95 5.10
CA ALA A 93 1.56 -13.22 5.17
C ALA A 93 1.30 -14.10 3.94
N ALA A 94 0.06 -14.19 3.47
CA ALA A 94 -0.29 -14.93 2.27
C ALA A 94 0.38 -14.34 1.01
N ALA A 95 0.37 -13.01 0.85
CA ALA A 95 1.03 -12.35 -0.27
C ALA A 95 2.55 -12.58 -0.27
N VAL A 96 3.19 -12.48 0.90
CA VAL A 96 4.64 -12.75 1.05
C VAL A 96 4.94 -14.23 0.78
N PHE A 97 4.11 -15.15 1.26
CA PHE A 97 4.23 -16.58 0.97
C PHE A 97 4.12 -16.86 -0.52
N CYS A 98 3.11 -16.32 -1.21
CA CYS A 98 2.96 -16.47 -2.66
C CYS A 98 4.13 -15.86 -3.42
N LEU A 99 4.67 -14.72 -2.96
CA LEU A 99 5.85 -14.11 -3.55
C LEU A 99 7.08 -15.01 -3.42
N PHE A 100 7.33 -15.56 -2.24
CA PHE A 100 8.45 -16.49 -2.06
C PHE A 100 8.24 -17.80 -2.82
N MET A 101 7.02 -18.37 -2.79
CA MET A 101 6.70 -19.58 -3.55
C MET A 101 6.86 -19.36 -5.05
N SER A 102 6.37 -18.24 -5.59
CA SER A 102 6.58 -17.91 -7.01
C SER A 102 8.06 -17.72 -7.34
N ALA A 103 8.83 -17.05 -6.49
CA ALA A 103 10.29 -16.95 -6.67
C ALA A 103 10.99 -18.31 -6.64
N THR A 104 10.57 -19.23 -5.76
CA THR A 104 11.10 -20.60 -5.70
C THR A 104 10.72 -21.40 -6.95
N LEU A 105 9.49 -21.26 -7.44
CA LEU A 105 9.05 -21.93 -8.68
C LEU A 105 9.77 -21.39 -9.92
N LEU A 106 9.99 -20.08 -9.99
CA LEU A 106 10.77 -19.46 -11.07
C LEU A 106 12.27 -19.78 -10.98
N GLY A 107 12.83 -19.94 -9.78
CA GLY A 107 14.22 -20.32 -9.59
C GLY A 107 14.49 -21.81 -9.83
N SER A 108 13.46 -22.64 -9.83
CA SER A 108 13.53 -24.08 -10.15
C SER A 108 13.13 -24.35 -11.61
N PHE A 109 13.44 -23.42 -12.52
CA PHE A 109 13.42 -23.74 -13.95
C PHE A 109 14.45 -24.86 -14.19
N PRO A 110 14.05 -26.01 -14.72
CA PRO A 110 15.01 -26.99 -15.20
C PRO A 110 15.74 -26.33 -16.37
N ASP A 111 17.04 -26.04 -16.21
CA ASP A 111 17.97 -25.87 -17.32
C ASP A 111 18.10 -27.23 -18.02
N ASP A 112 17.05 -27.62 -18.75
CA ASP A 112 17.13 -28.69 -19.71
C ASP A 112 17.85 -28.14 -20.95
N ASP A 113 19.14 -27.85 -20.82
CA ASP A 113 20.06 -27.45 -21.92
C ASP A 113 20.32 -28.60 -22.91
N GLN A 114 19.71 -29.77 -22.68
CA GLN A 114 19.90 -30.93 -23.53
C GLN A 114 19.13 -30.76 -24.84
N PHE A 115 19.83 -30.94 -25.94
CA PHE A 115 19.24 -30.99 -27.27
C PHE A 115 18.20 -32.10 -27.36
N SER A 116 16.98 -31.77 -27.80
CA SER A 116 15.91 -32.75 -28.00
C SER A 116 15.12 -32.42 -29.26
N VAL A 117 14.77 -33.46 -30.02
CA VAL A 117 13.94 -33.35 -31.22
C VAL A 117 12.83 -34.40 -31.21
N THR A 118 11.65 -34.05 -31.71
CA THR A 118 10.56 -35.01 -31.94
C THR A 118 11.02 -36.10 -32.91
N LYS A 119 10.89 -37.38 -32.52
CA LYS A 119 11.23 -38.50 -33.40
C LYS A 119 10.18 -38.62 -34.51
N GLN A 120 10.53 -38.17 -35.71
CA GLN A 120 9.71 -38.34 -36.91
C GLN A 120 10.51 -39.06 -38.00
N PRO A 121 9.84 -39.83 -38.88
CA PRO A 121 10.51 -40.51 -39.97
C PRO A 121 11.17 -39.49 -40.90
N ASN A 122 12.37 -39.83 -41.35
CA ASN A 122 13.16 -39.07 -42.33
C ASN A 122 13.72 -37.71 -41.87
N LEU A 123 13.83 -37.49 -40.56
CA LEU A 123 14.65 -36.39 -40.02
C LEU A 123 16.13 -36.80 -39.95
N VAL A 124 17.01 -35.97 -40.50
CA VAL A 124 18.46 -36.15 -40.39
C VAL A 124 18.99 -35.26 -39.27
N VAL A 125 19.56 -35.87 -38.24
CA VAL A 125 20.13 -35.14 -37.09
C VAL A 125 21.65 -35.08 -37.24
N ASN A 126 22.19 -33.87 -37.35
CA ASN A 126 23.63 -33.62 -37.41
C ASN A 126 24.06 -32.75 -36.21
N GLY A 127 24.52 -33.40 -35.14
CA GLY A 127 24.86 -32.70 -33.90
C GLY A 127 23.63 -32.06 -33.25
N GLN A 128 23.64 -30.72 -33.18
CA GLN A 128 22.53 -29.90 -32.66
C GLN A 128 21.65 -29.32 -33.77
N THR A 129 21.82 -29.75 -35.02
CA THR A 129 21.03 -29.28 -36.15
C THR A 129 20.15 -30.39 -36.71
N VAL A 130 18.86 -30.12 -36.84
CA VAL A 130 17.85 -31.01 -37.42
C VAL A 130 17.61 -30.59 -38.87
N ILE A 131 17.74 -31.51 -39.81
CA ILE A 131 17.60 -31.22 -41.24
C ILE A 131 16.42 -32.04 -41.79
N VAL A 132 15.50 -31.33 -42.45
CA VAL A 132 14.46 -31.94 -43.30
C VAL A 132 14.98 -31.91 -44.73
N PRO A 133 15.39 -33.05 -45.31
CA PRO A 133 16.03 -33.09 -46.62
C PRO A 133 15.04 -32.75 -47.75
N ALA A 134 15.57 -32.21 -48.85
CA ALA A 134 14.78 -31.86 -50.02
C ALA A 134 14.10 -33.09 -50.66
N GLY A 135 12.82 -32.94 -51.00
CA GLY A 135 12.03 -33.99 -51.67
C GLY A 135 11.30 -34.95 -50.73
N GLU A 136 11.42 -34.77 -49.41
CA GLU A 136 10.67 -35.54 -48.41
C GLU A 136 9.56 -34.69 -47.77
N VAL A 137 8.43 -35.34 -47.48
CA VAL A 137 7.29 -34.73 -46.78
C VAL A 137 7.21 -35.34 -45.40
N VAL A 138 7.52 -34.52 -44.39
CA VAL A 138 7.42 -34.93 -42.99
C VAL A 138 6.03 -34.57 -42.47
N LYS A 139 5.28 -35.57 -41.99
CA LYS A 139 3.91 -35.38 -41.49
C LYS A 139 3.88 -35.34 -39.97
N GLY A 140 3.36 -34.25 -39.42
CA GLY A 140 3.18 -34.02 -37.99
C GLY A 140 4.11 -32.96 -37.40
N ASP A 141 3.85 -32.58 -36.15
CA ASP A 141 4.49 -31.41 -35.52
C ASP A 141 5.94 -31.66 -35.10
N ILE A 142 6.85 -30.79 -35.55
CA ILE A 142 8.28 -30.85 -35.24
C ILE A 142 8.57 -29.88 -34.10
N VAL A 143 9.14 -30.41 -33.00
CA VAL A 143 9.61 -29.61 -31.89
C VAL A 143 11.11 -29.84 -31.72
N VAL A 144 11.88 -28.76 -31.85
CA VAL A 144 13.34 -28.76 -31.63
C VAL A 144 13.65 -27.89 -30.42
N LYS A 145 14.43 -28.43 -29.47
CA LYS A 145 14.89 -27.72 -28.27
C LYS A 145 16.42 -27.65 -28.25
N ASN A 146 16.97 -26.49 -27.93
CA ASN A 146 18.42 -26.22 -27.79
C ASN A 146 19.21 -26.66 -29.04
N GLY A 147 18.67 -26.36 -30.22
CA GLY A 147 19.22 -26.76 -31.50
C GLY A 147 18.54 -26.10 -32.69
N ASP A 148 19.25 -26.06 -33.81
CA ASP A 148 18.80 -25.39 -35.03
C ASP A 148 17.99 -26.35 -35.92
N ILE A 149 17.07 -25.81 -36.71
CA ILE A 149 16.34 -26.57 -37.72
C ILE A 149 16.55 -25.95 -39.11
N VAL A 150 16.90 -26.80 -40.07
CA VAL A 150 17.02 -26.44 -41.48
C VAL A 150 15.98 -27.22 -42.27
N ILE A 151 15.06 -26.51 -42.91
CA ILE A 151 14.03 -27.13 -43.74
C ILE A 151 14.36 -26.89 -45.21
N GLU A 152 14.66 -27.97 -45.92
CA GLU A 152 14.89 -27.99 -47.37
C GLU A 152 13.75 -28.70 -48.13
N GLY A 153 12.93 -29.49 -47.43
CA GLY A 153 11.76 -30.21 -47.94
C GLY A 153 10.42 -29.59 -47.57
N GLU A 154 9.41 -30.43 -47.33
CA GLU A 154 8.05 -30.00 -46.97
C GLU A 154 7.65 -30.58 -45.60
N VAL A 155 7.04 -29.74 -44.76
CA VAL A 155 6.52 -30.13 -43.44
C VAL A 155 5.02 -29.92 -43.41
N ASP A 156 4.29 -31.02 -43.21
CA ASP A 156 2.85 -31.04 -43.06
C ASP A 156 2.48 -31.07 -41.55
N GLY A 157 2.62 -29.91 -40.89
CA GLY A 157 2.45 -29.75 -39.45
C GLY A 157 3.04 -28.45 -38.90
N ASP A 158 2.92 -28.25 -37.58
CA ASP A 158 3.48 -27.07 -36.90
C ASP A 158 4.98 -27.28 -36.58
N VAL A 159 5.77 -26.21 -36.71
CA VAL A 159 7.20 -26.21 -36.37
C VAL A 159 7.43 -25.29 -35.18
N THR A 160 7.91 -25.85 -34.08
CA THR A 160 8.26 -25.08 -32.86
C THR A 160 9.74 -25.23 -32.54
N VAL A 161 10.45 -24.10 -32.51
CA VAL A 161 11.86 -24.04 -32.15
C VAL A 161 11.99 -23.32 -30.81
N ILE A 162 12.64 -23.96 -29.85
CA ILE A 162 12.89 -23.44 -28.50
C ILE A 162 14.40 -23.35 -28.30
N ASN A 163 14.94 -22.16 -28.03
CA ASN A 163 16.37 -21.92 -27.86
C ASN A 163 17.22 -22.40 -29.07
N GLY A 164 16.88 -21.95 -30.28
CA GLY A 164 17.58 -22.34 -31.51
C GLY A 164 17.10 -21.54 -32.71
N ASN A 165 17.78 -21.67 -33.84
CA ASN A 165 17.48 -20.90 -35.06
C ASN A 165 16.71 -21.73 -36.08
N TYR A 166 15.77 -21.09 -36.76
CA TYR A 166 15.05 -21.65 -37.91
C TYR A 166 15.66 -21.12 -39.21
N MET A 167 15.95 -22.02 -40.16
CA MET A 167 16.43 -21.69 -41.50
C MET A 167 15.63 -22.43 -42.55
N ALA A 168 15.09 -21.71 -43.53
CA ALA A 168 14.41 -22.29 -44.68
C ALA A 168 14.72 -21.50 -45.96
N SER A 169 15.34 -22.16 -46.93
CA SER A 169 15.71 -21.54 -48.21
C SER A 169 14.67 -21.75 -49.33
N THR A 170 13.88 -22.83 -49.27
CA THR A 170 12.89 -23.21 -50.31
C THR A 170 11.70 -24.02 -49.76
N ALA A 171 11.52 -24.06 -48.45
CA ALA A 171 10.58 -24.96 -47.79
C ALA A 171 9.10 -24.54 -47.89
N VAL A 172 8.22 -25.55 -47.86
CA VAL A 172 6.77 -25.39 -47.68
C VAL A 172 6.38 -25.94 -46.32
N VAL A 173 5.89 -25.08 -45.43
CA VAL A 173 5.31 -25.47 -44.13
C VAL A 173 3.82 -25.20 -44.19
N THR A 174 2.99 -26.23 -44.04
CA THR A 174 1.53 -26.08 -44.08
C THR A 174 0.96 -25.51 -42.78
N GLY A 175 1.66 -25.71 -41.66
CA GLY A 175 1.29 -25.23 -40.32
C GLY A 175 1.95 -23.92 -39.89
N GLN A 176 1.88 -23.62 -38.58
CA GLN A 176 2.47 -22.43 -37.96
C GLN A 176 3.92 -22.66 -37.55
N VAL A 177 4.78 -21.70 -37.87
CA VAL A 177 6.18 -21.64 -37.38
C VAL A 177 6.24 -20.74 -36.14
N LYS A 178 6.79 -21.25 -35.04
CA LYS A 178 6.96 -20.53 -33.77
C LYS A 178 8.39 -20.65 -33.27
N GLU A 179 9.05 -19.51 -33.13
CA GLU A 179 10.36 -19.37 -32.49
C GLU A 179 10.14 -18.83 -31.06
N ILE A 180 10.69 -19.52 -30.06
CA ILE A 180 10.51 -19.20 -28.65
C ILE A 180 11.88 -18.93 -28.04
N ASP A 181 12.14 -17.66 -27.72
CA ASP A 181 13.34 -17.22 -26.99
C ASP A 181 13.23 -17.48 -25.47
N GLU A 182 14.39 -17.74 -24.88
CA GLU A 182 14.72 -18.45 -23.64
C GLU A 182 13.94 -18.08 -22.37
N ALA A 183 13.47 -16.84 -22.21
CA ALA A 183 12.89 -16.41 -20.92
C ALA A 183 11.39 -16.07 -20.96
N PHE A 184 10.94 -15.35 -21.99
CA PHE A 184 9.61 -14.73 -21.98
C PHE A 184 8.56 -15.53 -22.75
N GLY A 185 8.94 -16.15 -23.88
CA GLY A 185 8.01 -16.91 -24.70
C GLY A 185 7.59 -18.23 -24.06
N TRP A 186 8.54 -18.93 -23.42
CA TRP A 186 8.25 -20.18 -22.71
C TRP A 186 7.38 -19.95 -21.47
N LEU A 187 7.67 -18.88 -20.71
CA LEU A 187 6.86 -18.49 -19.55
C LEU A 187 5.42 -18.17 -19.97
N TRP A 188 5.23 -17.44 -21.07
CA TRP A 188 3.89 -17.16 -21.61
C TRP A 188 3.17 -18.43 -22.10
N TYR A 189 3.88 -19.33 -22.78
CA TYR A 189 3.33 -20.62 -23.21
C TYR A 189 2.86 -21.46 -22.01
N LYS A 190 3.66 -21.54 -20.93
CA LYS A 190 3.30 -22.26 -19.70
C LYS A 190 2.13 -21.63 -18.95
N ILE A 191 2.08 -20.31 -18.87
CA ILE A 191 0.94 -19.58 -18.27
C ILE A 191 -0.33 -19.89 -19.04
N LYS A 192 -0.29 -19.81 -20.38
CA LYS A 192 -1.45 -20.09 -21.23
C LYS A 192 -1.92 -21.55 -21.10
N LYS A 193 -0.99 -22.51 -21.17
CA LYS A 193 -1.31 -23.93 -21.03
C LYS A 193 -1.86 -24.28 -19.64
N GLY A 194 -1.30 -23.70 -18.58
CA GLY A 194 -1.81 -23.90 -17.22
C GLY A 194 -3.21 -23.32 -17.00
N PHE A 195 -3.55 -22.23 -17.70
CA PHE A 195 -4.89 -21.67 -17.69
C PHE A 195 -5.89 -22.57 -18.44
N ASP A 196 -5.52 -23.04 -19.63
CA ASP A 196 -6.34 -23.94 -20.43
C ASP A 196 -6.61 -25.27 -19.69
N ASP A 197 -5.59 -25.84 -19.02
CA ASP A 197 -5.74 -27.05 -18.19
C ASP A 197 -6.65 -26.82 -16.96
N PHE A 198 -6.60 -25.63 -16.35
CA PHE A 198 -7.46 -25.28 -15.22
C PHE A 198 -8.93 -25.09 -15.64
N THR A 199 -9.18 -24.48 -16.80
CA THR A 199 -10.54 -24.34 -17.34
C THR A 199 -11.15 -25.70 -17.69
N ASN A 200 -10.35 -26.63 -18.22
CA ASN A 200 -10.79 -27.99 -18.55
C ASN A 200 -11.05 -28.88 -17.32
N LEU A 201 -10.62 -28.45 -16.12
CA LEU A 201 -10.78 -29.18 -14.85
C LEU A 201 -12.02 -28.71 -14.06
N PHE A 202 -12.56 -27.54 -14.40
CA PHE A 202 -13.75 -26.93 -13.79
C PHE A 202 -15.01 -27.00 -14.68
N GLU A 203 -14.91 -27.62 -15.86
CA GLU A 203 -16.01 -28.07 -16.72
C GLU A 203 -16.23 -29.58 -16.56
#